data_AF-A0A8J5KKE1-F1
#
_entry.id   AF-A0A8J5KKE1-F1
#
_cell.length_a   1.000
_cell.length_b   1.000
_cell.length_c   1.000
_cell.angle_alpha   90.00
_cell.angle_beta   90.00
_cell.angle_gamma   90.00
#
_symmetry.space_group_name_H-M   'P 1'
#
loop_
_entity.id
_entity.type
_entity.pdbx_description
1 polymer ?
#
loop_
_entity_poly.entity_id
_entity_poly.type
_entity_poly.pdbx_seq_one_letter_code
_entity_poly.pdbx_strand_id
1 'polypeptide(L)'
;MGLGLLHFDGRVIDDDGRPLLESDDGEELMHVEPGIAVTLDSRPTESPGTLYVTSRRVIWLSDADKGKGYAVDFLSLSLHTV
;
A
#
# COMPACT_ATOMS: atom_id res chain seq x y z
N MET A 1 5.02 -16.25 -3.19
CA MET A 1 5.00 -15.25 -2.11
C MET A 1 6.39 -14.64 -2.07
N GLY A 2 6.59 -13.48 -2.70
CA GLY A 2 7.86 -12.77 -2.62
C GLY A 2 8.07 -12.28 -1.18
N LEU A 3 9.28 -12.46 -0.65
CA LEU A 3 9.64 -12.03 0.70
C LEU A 3 9.35 -10.52 0.82
N GLY A 4 8.42 -10.14 1.71
CA GLY A 4 8.15 -8.74 2.06
C GLY A 4 6.81 -8.13 1.59
N LEU A 5 6.11 -8.71 0.61
CA LEU A 5 4.77 -8.24 0.24
C LEU A 5 3.72 -8.84 1.18
N LEU A 6 3.04 -8.00 1.93
CA LEU A 6 2.04 -8.38 2.91
C LEU A 6 0.65 -7.95 2.45
N HIS A 7 -0.36 -8.75 2.78
CA HIS A 7 -1.74 -8.32 2.66
C HIS A 7 -2.04 -7.26 3.73
N PHE A 8 -2.75 -6.20 3.36
CA PHE A 8 -3.02 -5.08 4.25
C PHE A 8 -4.42 -4.51 3.99
N ASP A 9 -5.31 -4.64 4.97
CA ASP A 9 -6.69 -4.15 4.96
C ASP A 9 -6.95 -3.09 6.06
N GLY A 10 -5.92 -2.73 6.84
CA GLY A 10 -6.02 -1.77 7.93
C GLY A 10 -6.38 -0.38 7.43
N ARG A 11 -7.61 0.06 7.70
CA ARG A 11 -8.11 1.40 7.34
C ARG A 11 -8.61 2.15 8.56
N VAL A 12 -8.45 3.46 8.55
CA VAL A 12 -9.09 4.35 9.53
C VAL A 12 -10.60 4.42 9.21
N ILE A 13 -11.44 4.12 10.19
CA ILE A 13 -12.90 4.03 10.02
C ILE A 13 -13.54 5.40 9.70
N ASP A 14 -12.92 6.50 10.13
CA ASP A 14 -13.45 7.86 10.02
C ASP A 14 -12.77 8.76 8.96
N ASP A 15 -11.64 8.34 8.35
CA ASP A 15 -10.83 9.19 7.44
C ASP A 15 -10.74 8.59 6.03
N ASP A 16 -11.82 8.68 5.25
CA ASP A 16 -11.93 8.32 3.82
C ASP A 16 -11.42 6.90 3.42
N GLY A 17 -11.17 6.03 4.40
CA GLY A 17 -10.57 4.72 4.20
C GLY A 17 -9.05 4.75 3.91
N ARG A 18 -8.34 5.79 4.38
CA ARG A 18 -6.86 5.86 4.40
C ARG A 18 -6.25 4.74 5.25
N PRO A 19 -5.00 4.34 4.98
CA PRO A 19 -4.35 3.28 5.74
C PRO A 19 -4.20 3.68 7.21
N LEU A 20 -4.37 2.69 8.10
CA LEU A 20 -4.02 2.84 9.51
C LEU A 20 -2.49 2.85 9.62
N LEU A 21 -1.93 3.99 10.02
CA LEU A 21 -0.48 4.17 10.20
C LEU A 21 -0.09 4.00 11.66
N GLU A 22 1.13 3.52 11.89
CA GLU A 22 1.71 3.39 13.23
C GLU A 22 2.38 4.72 13.63
N SER A 23 1.56 5.77 13.71
CA SER A 23 2.02 7.13 14.04
C SER A 23 2.65 7.22 15.44
N ASP A 24 2.19 6.39 16.39
CA ASP A 24 2.77 6.31 17.74
C ASP A 24 4.22 5.81 17.72
N ASP A 25 4.58 4.99 16.72
CA ASP A 25 5.95 4.56 16.47
C ASP A 25 6.70 5.53 15.55
N GLY A 26 6.10 6.65 15.16
CA GLY A 26 6.70 7.68 14.28
C GLY A 26 6.65 7.37 12.78
N GLU A 27 5.69 6.55 12.34
CA GLU A 27 5.43 6.40 10.90
C GLU A 27 4.68 7.64 10.38
N GLU A 28 5.18 8.25 9.32
CA GLU A 28 4.61 9.47 8.74
C GLU A 28 4.16 9.23 7.29
N LEU A 29 3.02 9.80 6.92
CA LEU A 29 2.54 9.78 5.53
C LEU A 29 3.33 10.80 4.69
N MET A 30 4.01 10.31 3.66
CA MET A 30 4.89 11.12 2.81
C MET A 30 4.23 11.50 1.48
N HIS A 31 3.48 10.58 0.87
CA HIS A 31 2.81 10.81 -0.41
C HIS A 31 1.51 10.01 -0.54
N VAL A 32 0.56 10.55 -1.31
CA VAL A 32 -0.70 9.88 -1.68
C VAL A 32 -0.91 10.04 -3.17
N GLU A 33 -1.08 8.93 -3.88
CA GLU A 33 -1.33 8.91 -5.32
C GLU A 33 -2.56 8.04 -5.64
N PRO A 34 -3.71 8.65 -5.98
CA PRO A 34 -4.92 7.92 -6.37
C PRO A 34 -4.85 7.40 -7.81
N GLY A 35 -5.71 6.43 -8.15
CA GLY A 35 -5.86 5.93 -9.52
C GLY A 35 -4.73 5.01 -9.99
N ILE A 36 -3.93 4.48 -9.05
CA ILE A 36 -2.81 3.60 -9.34
C ILE A 36 -3.29 2.16 -9.52
N ALA A 37 -2.90 1.55 -10.64
CA ALA A 37 -3.03 0.13 -10.89
C ALA A 37 -1.75 -0.61 -10.44
N VAL A 38 -1.90 -1.78 -9.82
CA VAL A 38 -0.75 -2.60 -9.39
C VAL A 38 -0.84 -3.99 -10.01
N THR A 39 0.31 -4.53 -10.41
CA THR A 39 0.42 -5.92 -10.87
C THR A 39 1.40 -6.63 -9.96
N LEU A 40 0.97 -7.73 -9.35
CA LEU A 40 1.75 -8.49 -8.38
C LEU A 40 2.16 -9.81 -8.99
N ASP A 41 3.45 -9.95 -9.31
CA ASP A 41 3.99 -11.16 -9.95
C ASP A 41 3.22 -11.48 -11.24
N SER A 42 2.80 -12.73 -11.45
CA SER A 42 2.01 -13.18 -12.60
C SER A 42 0.48 -13.04 -12.41
N ARG A 43 0.02 -12.22 -11.47
CA ARG A 43 -1.43 -12.03 -11.20
C ARG A 43 -2.05 -10.99 -12.15
N PRO A 44 -3.38 -11.04 -12.35
CA PRO A 44 -4.10 -9.97 -13.04
C PRO A 44 -3.82 -8.62 -12.40
N THR A 45 -3.77 -7.57 -13.23
CA THR A 45 -3.65 -6.19 -12.75
C THR A 45 -4.85 -5.81 -11.89
N GLU A 46 -4.55 -5.23 -10.73
CA GLU A 46 -5.52 -4.72 -9.78
C GLU A 46 -5.72 -3.22 -10.01
N SER A 47 -6.95 -2.80 -10.28
CA SER A 47 -7.28 -1.40 -10.55
C SER A 47 -8.77 -1.11 -10.38
N PRO A 48 -9.18 0.12 -9.97
CA PRO A 48 -8.35 1.21 -9.46
C PRO A 48 -8.10 1.12 -7.94
N GLY A 49 -6.99 1.72 -7.49
CA GLY A 49 -6.67 1.87 -6.08
C GLY A 49 -5.83 3.11 -5.81
N THR A 50 -5.53 3.35 -4.53
CA THR A 50 -4.72 4.47 -4.05
C THR A 50 -3.42 3.96 -3.45
N LEU A 51 -2.30 4.57 -3.87
CA LEU A 51 -0.97 4.34 -3.35
C LEU A 51 -0.65 5.34 -2.24
N TYR A 52 -0.15 4.84 -1.13
CA TYR A 52 0.32 5.62 0.02
C TYR A 52 1.78 5.29 0.23
N VAL A 53 2.63 6.32 0.26
CA VAL A 53 4.04 6.18 0.61
C VAL A 53 4.21 6.76 1.99
N THR A 54 4.70 5.96 2.92
CA THR A 54 5.02 6.39 4.28
C THR A 54 6.52 6.51 4.44
N SER A 55 6.99 6.90 5.62
CA SER A 55 8.42 6.88 5.96
C SER A 55 9.00 5.47 6.09
N ARG A 56 8.17 4.41 6.07
CA ARG A 56 8.59 3.01 6.34
C ARG A 56 8.22 2.01 5.26
N ARG A 57 7.09 2.24 4.59
CA ARG A 57 6.49 1.27 3.66
C ARG A 57 5.74 1.96 2.55
N VAL A 58 5.49 1.18 1.51
CA VAL A 58 4.56 1.51 0.44
C VAL A 58 3.31 0.66 0.64
N ILE A 59 2.15 1.31 0.68
CA ILE A 59 0.86 0.68 0.86
C ILE A 59 0.00 0.98 -0.36
N TRP A 60 -0.64 -0.03 -0.92
CA TRP A 60 -1.67 0.13 -1.94
C TRP A 60 -2.99 -0.40 -1.39
N LEU A 61 -4.05 0.37 -1.54
CA LEU A 61 -5.39 0.01 -1.12
C LEU A 61 -6.32 0.06 -2.33
N SER A 62 -7.14 -0.97 -2.53
CA SER A 62 -8.13 -0.96 -3.61
C SER A 62 -9.24 0.04 -3.31
N ASP A 63 -9.69 0.74 -4.33
CA ASP A 63 -10.86 1.62 -4.22
C ASP A 63 -12.16 0.82 -4.36
N ALA A 64 -12.14 -0.29 -5.10
CA ALA A 64 -13.28 -1.15 -5.39
C ALA A 64 -13.56 -2.20 -4.29
N ASP A 65 -12.50 -2.74 -3.67
CA ASP A 65 -12.60 -3.75 -2.61
C ASP A 65 -11.90 -3.27 -1.33
N LYS A 66 -12.68 -2.90 -0.31
CA LYS A 66 -12.12 -2.36 0.93
C LYS A 66 -11.33 -3.39 1.75
N GLY A 67 -11.58 -4.68 1.55
CA GLY A 67 -10.79 -5.77 2.16
C GLY A 67 -9.52 -6.10 1.39
N LYS A 68 -9.23 -5.38 0.30
CA LYS A 68 -8.08 -5.63 -0.55
C LYS A 68 -7.06 -4.51 -0.48
N GLY A 69 -5.87 -4.87 -0.03
CA GLY A 69 -4.71 -4.01 -0.10
C GLY A 69 -3.42 -4.80 0.17
N TYR A 70 -2.31 -4.12 -0.07
CA TYR A 70 -0.98 -4.67 0.01
C TYR A 70 -0.02 -3.65 0.62
N ALA A 71 0.89 -4.11 1.45
CA ALA A 71 1.96 -3.30 2.01
C ALA A 71 3.31 -3.98 1.78
N VAL A 72 4.35 -3.18 1.61
CA VAL A 72 5.73 -3.65 1.52
C VAL A 72 6.65 -2.66 2.19
N ASP A 73 7.49 -3.15 3.10
CA ASP A 73 8.49 -2.33 3.78
C ASP A 73 9.64 -1.99 2.84
N PHE A 74 10.23 -0.80 2.96
CA PHE A 74 11.37 -0.41 2.12
C PHE A 74 12.57 -1.34 2.27
N LEU A 75 12.76 -1.94 3.44
CA LEU A 75 13.83 -2.92 3.67
C LEU A 75 13.65 -4.20 2.83
N SER A 76 12.43 -4.47 2.37
CA SER A 76 12.11 -5.61 1.50
C SER A 76 12.00 -5.21 0.02
N LEU A 77 12.11 -3.92 -0.32
CA LEU A 77 12.07 -3.43 -1.68
C LEU A 77 13.46 -3.41 -2.30
N SER A 78 13.65 -4.19 -3.36
CA SER A 78 14.75 -4.00 -4.30
C SER A 78 14.22 -3.30 -5.54
N LEU A 79 14.58 -2.02 -5.70
CA LEU A 79 14.13 -1.23 -6.84
C LEU A 79 14.99 -1.54 -8.07
N HIS A 80 14.33 -1.89 -9.17
CA HIS A 80 14.87 -1.73 -10.51
C HIS A 80 13.93 -0.78 -11.25
N THR A 81 14.46 0.34 -11.73
CA THR A 81 13.74 1.27 -12.60
C THR A 81 14.50 1.37 -13.92
N VAL A 82 13.79 1.54 -15.03
CA VAL A 82 14.36 1.78 -16.37
C VAL A 82 14.14 3.23 -16.73
#